data_AF-A0A9D9TFR0-F1
#
_entry.id   AF-A0A9D9TFR0-F1
#
_cell.length_a   1.000
_cell.length_b   1.000
_cell.length_c   1.000
_cell.angle_alpha   90.00
_cell.angle_beta   90.00
_cell.angle_gamma   90.00
#
_symmetry.space_group_name_H-M   'P 1'
#
loop_
_entity.id
_entity.type
_entity.pdbx_description
1 polymer ?
#
loop_
_entity_poly.entity_id
_entity_poly.type
_entity_poly.pdbx_seq_one_letter_code
_entity_poly.pdbx_strand_id
1 'polypeptide(L)'
;ACVAACKNASAMLFTSAKISQLALLPQGQAERSIRAENMVAQMDVEGFGACTNTGACEAECPKGISLENIARMNREYYGAVMSSK
;
A
#
# COMPACT_ATOMS: atom_id res chain seq x y z
N ALA A 1 -2.29 -7.64 -12.87
CA ALA A 1 -3.60 -6.97 -13.00
C ALA A 1 -3.51 -5.52 -12.50
N CYS A 2 -3.46 -5.28 -11.19
CA CYS A 2 -3.51 -3.94 -10.61
C CYS A 2 -2.36 -2.99 -11.06
N VAL A 3 -1.11 -3.45 -11.12
CA VAL A 3 0.02 -2.61 -11.57
C VAL A 3 -0.09 -2.27 -13.06
N ALA A 4 -0.43 -3.28 -13.88
CA ALA A 4 -0.58 -3.12 -15.33
C ALA A 4 -1.76 -2.22 -15.73
N ALA A 5 -2.84 -2.20 -14.93
CA ALA A 5 -4.00 -1.34 -15.14
C ALA A 5 -3.74 0.13 -14.75
N CYS A 6 -2.69 0.40 -13.95
CA CYS A 6 -2.39 1.76 -13.51
C CYS A 6 -1.62 2.51 -14.61
N LYS A 7 -2.11 3.69 -15.02
CA LYS A 7 -1.44 4.59 -15.96
C LYS A 7 0.01 4.92 -15.55
N ASN A 8 0.27 5.02 -14.25
CA ASN A 8 1.57 5.37 -13.70
C ASN A 8 2.40 4.12 -13.35
N ALA A 9 1.94 2.92 -13.70
CA ALA A 9 2.52 1.65 -13.25
C ALA A 9 2.68 1.61 -11.71
N SER A 10 1.71 2.14 -10.96
CA SER A 10 1.79 2.18 -9.50
C SER A 10 1.53 0.81 -8.89
N ALA A 11 2.41 0.39 -7.98
CA ALA A 11 2.21 -0.81 -7.17
C ALA A 11 1.40 -0.55 -5.88
N MET A 12 0.95 0.69 -5.64
CA MET A 12 0.33 1.06 -4.37
C MET A 12 -0.87 0.19 -3.98
N LEU A 13 -1.74 -0.23 -4.91
CA LEU A 13 -2.87 -1.10 -4.55
C LEU A 13 -2.40 -2.49 -4.07
N PHE A 14 -1.37 -3.05 -4.69
CA PHE A 14 -0.82 -4.34 -4.30
C PHE A 14 -0.10 -4.26 -2.95
N THR A 15 0.80 -3.30 -2.81
CA THR A 15 1.59 -3.07 -1.59
C THR A 15 0.68 -2.77 -0.40
N SER A 16 -0.30 -1.88 -0.61
CA SER A 16 -1.26 -1.50 0.44
C SER A 16 -2.16 -2.64 0.88
N ALA A 17 -2.56 -3.54 -0.03
CA ALA A 17 -3.33 -4.73 0.33
C ALA A 17 -2.54 -5.67 1.24
N LYS A 18 -1.23 -5.84 0.97
CA LYS A 18 -0.35 -6.65 1.81
C LYS A 18 -0.10 -6.03 3.17
N ILE A 19 0.15 -4.72 3.22
CA ILE A 19 0.29 -3.99 4.47
C ILE A 19 -1.00 -4.10 5.28
N SER A 20 -2.16 -3.85 4.67
CA SER A 20 -3.47 -3.89 5.33
C SER A 20 -3.82 -5.29 5.84
N GLN A 21 -3.52 -6.33 5.04
CA GLN A 21 -3.73 -7.73 5.43
C GLN A 21 -3.02 -8.04 6.75
N LEU A 22 -1.76 -7.63 6.90
CA LEU A 22 -0.95 -7.92 8.09
C LEU A 22 -1.20 -6.94 9.24
N ALA A 23 -1.46 -5.66 8.94
CA ALA A 23 -1.73 -4.63 9.94
C ALA A 23 -3.08 -4.82 10.66
N LEU A 24 -4.02 -5.58 10.09
CA LEU A 24 -5.30 -5.90 10.74
C LEU A 24 -5.21 -7.10 11.68
N LEU A 25 -4.17 -7.93 11.56
CA LEU A 25 -3.99 -9.09 12.41
C LEU A 25 -3.40 -8.66 13.77
N PRO A 26 -3.87 -9.22 14.91
CA PRO A 26 -3.30 -8.93 16.23
C PRO A 26 -1.78 -9.17 16.27
N GLN A 27 -1.31 -10.22 15.61
CA GLN A 27 0.11 -10.59 15.55
C GLN A 27 0.93 -9.58 14.74
N GLY A 28 0.32 -8.92 13.76
CA GLY A 28 0.99 -7.97 12.87
C GLY A 28 0.99 -6.53 13.38
N GLN A 29 0.30 -6.24 14.49
CA GLN A 29 0.19 -4.88 15.06
C GLN A 29 1.55 -4.33 15.53
N ALA A 30 2.40 -5.16 16.16
CA ALA A 30 3.69 -4.70 16.68
C ALA A 30 4.62 -4.17 15.59
N GLU A 31 4.51 -4.72 14.38
CA GLU A 31 5.38 -4.40 13.25
C GLU A 31 4.69 -3.51 12.20
N ARG A 32 3.45 -3.08 12.41
CA ARG A 32 2.63 -2.39 11.38
C ARG A 32 3.32 -1.16 10.79
N SER A 33 3.94 -0.35 11.63
CA SER A 33 4.59 0.91 11.27
C SER A 33 5.86 0.65 10.46
N ILE A 34 6.77 -0.16 11.03
CA ILE A 34 8.03 -0.55 10.39
C ILE A 34 7.77 -1.27 9.06
N ARG A 35 6.73 -2.12 9.01
CA ARG A 35 6.32 -2.80 7.78
C ARG A 35 5.87 -1.81 6.71
N ALA A 36 5.05 -0.82 7.08
CA ALA A 36 4.60 0.18 6.13
C ALA A 36 5.78 0.99 5.57
N GLU A 37 6.71 1.43 6.42
CA GLU A 37 7.94 2.11 5.99
C GLU A 37 8.77 1.25 5.04
N ASN A 38 9.10 0.02 5.44
CA ASN A 38 9.96 -0.87 4.66
C ASN A 38 9.34 -1.24 3.32
N MET A 39 8.04 -1.53 3.29
CA MET A 39 7.36 -1.91 2.06
C MET A 39 7.15 -0.74 1.11
N VAL A 40 6.91 0.48 1.63
CA VAL A 40 6.87 1.70 0.80
C VAL A 40 8.26 2.01 0.26
N ALA A 41 9.29 1.96 1.10
CA ALA A 41 10.68 2.18 0.68
C ALA A 41 11.10 1.19 -0.41
N GLN A 42 10.74 -0.09 -0.26
CA GLN A 42 11.03 -1.10 -1.29
C GLN A 42 10.27 -0.82 -2.60
N MET A 43 8.99 -0.42 -2.51
CA MET A 43 8.20 -0.04 -3.68
C MET A 43 8.82 1.15 -4.44
N ASP A 44 9.36 2.12 -3.71
CA ASP A 44 10.05 3.27 -4.29
C ASP A 44 11.40 2.88 -4.93
N VAL A 45 12.17 2.00 -4.29
CA VAL A 45 13.43 1.45 -4.83
C VAL A 45 13.21 0.67 -6.13
N GLU A 46 12.09 -0.04 -6.24
CA GLU A 46 11.70 -0.76 -7.46
C GLU A 46 11.20 0.18 -8.58
N GLY A 47 11.05 1.48 -8.30
CA GLY A 47 10.73 2.50 -9.30
C GLY A 47 9.26 2.52 -9.71
N PHE A 48 8.35 2.00 -8.88
CA PHE A 48 6.92 2.09 -9.17
C PHE A 48 6.41 3.54 -9.07
N GLY A 49 5.48 3.91 -9.95
CA GLY A 49 4.93 5.25 -9.95
C GLY A 49 3.97 5.52 -8.79
N ALA A 50 3.71 6.81 -8.53
CA ALA A 50 2.79 7.24 -7.50
C ALA A 50 1.31 7.07 -7.90
N CYS A 51 0.44 6.85 -6.91
CA CYS A 51 -1.00 6.81 -7.11
C CYS A 51 -1.57 8.22 -7.36
N THR A 52 -2.42 8.35 -8.38
CA THR A 52 -3.19 9.57 -8.68
C THR A 52 -4.70 9.35 -8.53
N ASN A 53 -5.11 8.31 -7.79
CA ASN A 53 -6.50 7.98 -7.46
C ASN A 53 -7.44 7.81 -8.66
N THR A 54 -6.97 7.17 -9.74
CA THR A 54 -7.80 6.92 -10.94
C THR A 54 -8.81 5.79 -10.77
N GLY A 55 -8.61 4.89 -9.81
CA GLY A 55 -9.50 3.74 -9.53
C GLY A 55 -9.43 2.57 -10.51
N ALA A 56 -8.64 2.66 -11.58
CA ALA A 56 -8.53 1.59 -12.58
C ALA A 56 -8.02 0.26 -11.99
N CYS A 57 -7.14 0.32 -10.99
CA CYS A 57 -6.55 -0.87 -10.38
C CYS A 57 -7.52 -1.66 -9.48
N GLU A 58 -8.51 -1.00 -8.88
CA GLU A 58 -9.58 -1.64 -8.09
C GLU A 58 -10.59 -2.32 -9.02
N ALA A 59 -11.02 -1.62 -10.08
CA ALA A 59 -12.00 -2.13 -11.05
C ALA A 59 -11.52 -3.40 -11.77
N GLU A 60 -10.24 -3.47 -12.14
CA GLU A 60 -9.64 -4.62 -12.85
C GLU A 60 -9.15 -5.72 -11.90
N CYS A 61 -9.27 -5.54 -10.58
CA CYS A 61 -8.72 -6.49 -9.63
C CYS A 61 -9.57 -7.78 -9.57
N PRO A 62 -9.04 -8.97 -9.95
CA PRO A 62 -9.81 -10.22 -9.89
C PRO A 62 -10.11 -10.68 -8.45
N LYS A 63 -9.49 -10.03 -7.47
CA LYS A 63 -9.70 -10.30 -6.04
C LYS A 63 -10.52 -9.21 -5.34
N GLY A 64 -11.02 -8.22 -6.07
CA GLY A 64 -11.86 -7.15 -5.51
C GLY A 64 -11.17 -6.35 -4.40
N ILE A 65 -9.86 -6.10 -4.54
CA ILE A 65 -9.10 -5.33 -3.56
C ILE A 65 -9.53 -3.86 -3.67
N SER A 66 -10.04 -3.30 -2.56
CA SER A 66 -10.48 -1.92 -2.53
C SER A 66 -9.35 -0.91 -2.35
N LEU A 67 -9.55 0.31 -2.89
CA LEU A 67 -8.70 1.48 -2.65
C LEU A 67 -8.61 1.88 -1.17
N GLU A 68 -9.53 1.43 -0.31
CA GLU A 68 -9.45 1.64 1.14
C GLU A 68 -8.13 1.12 1.75
N ASN A 69 -7.55 0.09 1.14
CA ASN A 69 -6.25 -0.42 1.55
C ASN A 69 -5.15 0.64 1.38
N ILE A 70 -5.18 1.42 0.29
CA ILE A 70 -4.24 2.53 0.05
C ILE A 70 -4.40 3.60 1.14
N ALA A 71 -5.64 3.94 1.49
CA ALA A 71 -5.90 4.89 2.57
C ALA A 71 -5.36 4.40 3.93
N ARG A 72 -5.53 3.10 4.25
CA ARG A 72 -4.97 2.50 5.46
C ARG A 72 -3.45 2.53 5.44
N MET A 73 -2.84 2.09 4.34
CA MET A 73 -1.39 2.11 4.17
C MET A 73 -0.82 3.51 4.39
N ASN A 74 -1.43 4.53 3.79
CA ASN A 74 -0.99 5.92 3.97
C ASN A 74 -1.05 6.34 5.45
N ARG A 75 -2.10 5.95 6.20
CA ARG A 75 -2.18 6.21 7.64
C ARG A 75 -1.07 5.52 8.42
N GLU A 76 -0.77 4.25 8.09
CA GLU A 76 0.33 3.52 8.74
C GLU A 76 1.68 4.15 8.43
N TYR A 77 1.94 4.49 7.15
CA TYR A 77 3.19 5.10 6.71
C TYR A 77 3.38 6.49 7.32
N TYR A 78 2.39 7.39 7.22
CA TYR A 78 2.50 8.73 7.80
C TYR A 78 2.57 8.68 9.34
N GLY A 79 1.82 7.77 9.98
CA GLY A 79 1.92 7.56 11.42
C GLY A 79 3.31 7.08 11.85
N ALA A 80 3.93 6.21 11.04
CA ALA A 80 5.29 5.74 11.26
C ALA A 80 6.31 6.89 11.09
N VAL A 81 6.28 7.59 9.95
CA VAL A 81 7.19 8.71 9.64
C VAL A 81 7.10 9.84 10.68
N MET A 82 5.90 10.15 11.19
CA MET A 82 5.73 11.18 12.22
C MET A 82 6.14 10.72 13.63
N SER A 83 6.14 9.42 13.89
CA SER A 83 6.49 8.84 15.19
C SER A 83 7.94 8.36 15.28
N SER A 84 8.60 8.13 14.14
CA SER A 84 10.00 7.75 14.05
C SER A 84 10.86 8.95 14.47
N LYS A 85 11.61 8.78 15.57
CA LYS A 85 12.55 9.76 16.13
C LYS A 85 13.97 9.45 15.70
#